data_AF-A0A562V6T8-F1
#
_entry.id   AF-A0A562V6T8-F1
#
_cell.length_a   1.000
_cell.length_b   1.000
_cell.length_c   1.000
_cell.angle_alpha   90.00
_cell.angle_beta   90.00
_cell.angle_gamma   90.00
#
_symmetry.space_group_name_H-M   'P 1'
#
loop_
_entity.id
_entity.type
_entity.pdbx_description
1 polymer ?
#
loop_
_entity_poly.entity_id
_entity_poly.type
_entity_poly.pdbx_seq_one_letter_code
_entity_poly.pdbx_strand_id
1 'polypeptide(L)'
;MTEQLNLITGLTESERKRLFSWVASLPEEMIIEIFQEGVKKSFQLKEERPDLHGRINKYCAFVMAVRKAGWDTVKGKGYRVAEKEQYDDFSHLRKASAAGLIQRGRTPVLRQKILAYWGEVKELKADGMGFRPIADYLNRKRKLKVSATYLSKLWKEVEGN
;
A
#
# COMPACT_ATOMS: atom_id res chain seq x y z
N MET A 1 -12.80 -25.93 -1.75
CA MET A 1 -13.39 -24.66 -1.27
C MET A 1 -12.56 -23.44 -1.69
N THR A 2 -11.28 -23.37 -1.32
CA THR A 2 -10.41 -22.21 -1.65
C THR A 2 -10.27 -21.96 -3.16
N GLU A 3 -10.11 -23.01 -3.97
CA GLU A 3 -10.03 -22.88 -5.44
C GLU A 3 -11.33 -22.35 -6.05
N GLN A 4 -12.48 -22.88 -5.62
CA GLN A 4 -13.79 -22.40 -6.05
C GLN A 4 -14.00 -20.92 -5.71
N LEU A 5 -13.60 -20.48 -4.51
CA LEU A 5 -13.63 -19.07 -4.12
C LEU A 5 -12.70 -18.22 -4.99
N ASN A 6 -11.51 -18.72 -5.33
CA ASN A 6 -10.58 -18.00 -6.19
C ASN A 6 -11.15 -17.84 -7.61
N LEU A 7 -11.79 -18.87 -8.14
CA LEU A 7 -12.44 -18.83 -9.46
C LEU A 7 -13.61 -17.84 -9.51
N ILE A 8 -14.46 -17.81 -8.48
CA ILE A 8 -15.62 -16.90 -8.44
C ILE A 8 -15.17 -15.46 -8.19
N THR A 9 -14.27 -15.26 -7.23
CA THR A 9 -13.89 -13.90 -6.79
C THR A 9 -12.74 -13.30 -7.59
N GLY A 10 -12.01 -14.10 -8.39
CA GLY A 10 -10.81 -13.66 -9.11
C GLY A 10 -9.61 -13.29 -8.21
N LEU A 11 -9.70 -13.59 -6.92
CA LEU A 11 -8.71 -13.24 -5.90
C LEU A 11 -8.21 -14.49 -5.18
N THR A 12 -6.95 -14.50 -4.77
CA THR A 12 -6.40 -15.49 -3.84
C THR A 12 -6.91 -15.24 -2.42
N GLU A 13 -6.74 -16.22 -1.52
CA GLU A 13 -7.09 -16.05 -0.10
C GLU A 13 -6.34 -14.86 0.54
N SER A 14 -5.06 -14.69 0.21
CA SER A 14 -4.24 -13.59 0.72
C SER A 14 -4.76 -12.22 0.24
N GLU A 15 -5.21 -12.12 -1.00
CA GLU A 15 -5.81 -10.91 -1.57
C GLU A 15 -7.16 -10.61 -0.93
N ARG A 16 -8.00 -11.63 -0.69
CA ARG A 16 -9.28 -11.46 0.03
C ARG A 16 -9.07 -10.94 1.45
N LYS A 17 -8.07 -11.44 2.18
CA LYS A 17 -7.72 -10.93 3.53
C LYS A 17 -7.32 -9.45 3.50
N ARG A 18 -6.52 -9.03 2.51
CA ARG A 18 -6.16 -7.61 2.34
C ARG A 18 -7.35 -6.75 1.95
N LEU A 19 -8.24 -7.28 1.11
CA LEU A 19 -9.49 -6.62 0.72
C LEU A 19 -10.35 -6.32 1.95
N PHE A 20 -10.56 -7.29 2.85
CA PHE A 20 -11.32 -7.06 4.09
C PHE A 20 -10.64 -6.03 5.00
N SER A 21 -9.31 -6.07 5.10
CA SER A 21 -8.55 -5.07 5.88
C SER A 21 -8.73 -3.66 5.32
N TRP A 22 -8.89 -3.52 4.01
CA TRP A 22 -9.16 -2.22 3.38
C TRP A 22 -10.59 -1.77 3.58
N VAL A 23 -11.58 -2.66 3.46
CA VAL A 23 -12.98 -2.32 3.76
C VAL A 23 -13.10 -1.78 5.17
N ALA A 24 -12.44 -2.40 6.15
CA ALA A 24 -12.41 -1.94 7.53
C ALA A 24 -11.76 -0.55 7.74
N SER A 25 -11.08 -0.02 6.73
CA SER A 25 -10.49 1.34 6.75
C SER A 25 -11.34 2.40 6.06
N LEU A 26 -12.47 2.01 5.44
CA LEU A 26 -13.37 2.93 4.76
C LEU A 26 -14.32 3.62 5.77
N PRO A 27 -14.87 4.81 5.41
CA PRO A 27 -15.96 5.40 6.15
C PRO A 27 -17.18 4.47 6.21
N GLU A 28 -17.94 4.52 7.31
CA GLU A 28 -19.09 3.64 7.54
C GLU A 28 -20.13 3.71 6.40
N GLU A 29 -20.37 4.90 5.85
CA GLU A 29 -21.29 5.12 4.72
C GLU A 29 -20.90 4.28 3.50
N MET A 30 -19.62 4.26 3.13
CA MET A 30 -19.12 3.43 2.03
C MET A 30 -19.22 1.95 2.34
N ILE A 31 -18.99 1.55 3.60
CA ILE A 31 -19.15 0.15 4.02
C ILE A 31 -20.61 -0.29 3.85
N ILE A 32 -21.57 0.55 4.25
CA ILE A 32 -23.01 0.29 4.09
C ILE A 32 -23.37 0.15 2.61
N GLU A 33 -22.90 1.05 1.74
CA GLU A 33 -23.13 0.96 0.29
C GLU A 33 -22.59 -0.35 -0.31
N ILE A 34 -21.37 -0.74 0.07
CA ILE A 34 -20.76 -2.01 -0.33
C ILE A 34 -21.63 -3.19 0.14
N PHE A 35 -22.16 -3.15 1.36
CA PHE A 35 -23.05 -4.20 1.86
C PHE A 35 -24.33 -4.29 1.04
N GLN A 36 -24.97 -3.15 0.73
CA GLN A 36 -26.18 -3.12 -0.10
C GLN A 36 -25.94 -3.68 -1.50
N GLU A 37 -24.85 -3.26 -2.15
CA GLU A 37 -24.44 -3.80 -3.45
C GLU A 37 -24.09 -5.28 -3.38
N GLY A 38 -23.44 -5.73 -2.30
CA GLY A 38 -23.15 -7.14 -2.04
C GLY A 38 -24.43 -7.98 -1.93
N VAL A 39 -25.48 -7.46 -1.29
CA VAL A 39 -26.79 -8.13 -1.22
C VAL A 39 -27.42 -8.22 -2.61
N LYS A 40 -27.48 -7.13 -3.38
CA LYS A 40 -28.00 -7.15 -4.77
C LYS A 40 -27.23 -8.15 -5.63
N LYS A 41 -25.90 -8.15 -5.52
CA LYS A 41 -25.04 -9.06 -6.29
C LYS A 41 -25.24 -10.52 -5.90
N SER A 42 -25.60 -10.81 -4.64
CA SER A 42 -25.86 -12.18 -4.20
C SER A 42 -27.12 -12.77 -4.82
N PHE A 43 -28.13 -11.95 -5.12
CA PHE A 43 -29.31 -12.40 -5.86
C PHE A 43 -28.96 -12.72 -7.31
N GLN A 44 -28.22 -11.85 -7.99
CA GLN A 44 -27.73 -12.10 -9.36
C GLN A 44 -26.89 -13.38 -9.44
N LEU A 45 -25.95 -13.56 -8.51
CA LEU A 45 -25.08 -14.73 -8.49
C LEU A 45 -25.84 -16.02 -8.16
N LYS A 46 -26.98 -15.93 -7.46
CA LYS A 46 -27.88 -17.08 -7.21
C LYS A 46 -28.58 -17.52 -8.50
N GLU A 47 -28.95 -16.58 -9.36
CA GLU A 47 -29.54 -16.87 -10.67
C GLU A 47 -28.51 -17.47 -11.62
N GLU A 48 -27.30 -16.91 -11.66
CA GLU A 48 -26.19 -17.39 -12.50
C GLU A 48 -25.67 -18.76 -12.05
N ARG A 49 -25.68 -19.01 -10.73
CA ARG A 49 -25.11 -20.22 -10.11
C ARG A 49 -26.00 -20.73 -8.97
N PRO A 50 -27.13 -21.38 -9.32
CA PRO A 50 -28.09 -21.86 -8.33
C PRO A 50 -27.54 -23.01 -7.47
N ASP A 51 -26.48 -23.67 -7.92
CA ASP A 51 -25.75 -24.75 -7.23
C ASP A 51 -24.86 -24.25 -6.07
N LEU A 52 -24.57 -22.94 -6.01
CA LEU A 52 -23.75 -22.37 -4.96
C LEU A 52 -24.48 -22.30 -3.62
N HIS A 53 -23.85 -22.86 -2.59
CA HIS A 53 -24.33 -22.75 -1.21
C HIS A 53 -24.51 -21.28 -0.81
N GLY A 54 -25.67 -20.91 -0.25
CA GLY A 54 -26.05 -19.52 0.00
C GLY A 54 -25.04 -18.69 0.81
N ARG A 55 -24.35 -19.31 1.78
CA ARG A 55 -23.26 -18.65 2.53
C ARG A 55 -22.05 -18.29 1.65
N ILE A 56 -21.67 -19.19 0.74
CA ILE A 56 -20.55 -18.97 -0.19
C ILE A 56 -20.93 -17.90 -1.22
N ASN A 57 -22.16 -17.96 -1.73
CA ASN A 57 -22.70 -16.94 -2.62
C ASN A 57 -22.60 -15.53 -1.98
N LYS A 58 -23.16 -15.33 -0.78
CA LYS A 58 -23.10 -14.04 -0.08
C LYS A 58 -21.68 -13.53 0.12
N TYR A 59 -20.75 -14.42 0.50
CA TYR A 59 -19.35 -14.08 0.64
C TYR A 59 -18.73 -13.62 -0.69
N CYS A 60 -18.92 -14.38 -1.76
CA CYS A 60 -18.40 -14.05 -3.08
C CYS A 60 -18.99 -12.73 -3.61
N ALA A 61 -20.29 -12.53 -3.45
CA ALA A 61 -20.99 -11.33 -3.87
C ALA A 61 -20.47 -10.08 -3.14
N PHE A 62 -20.22 -10.18 -1.83
CA PHE A 62 -19.60 -9.10 -1.08
C PHE A 62 -18.20 -8.79 -1.59
N VAL A 63 -17.35 -9.81 -1.79
CA VAL A 63 -16.00 -9.62 -2.34
C VAL A 63 -16.05 -8.94 -3.71
N MET A 64 -16.99 -9.32 -4.59
CA MET A 64 -17.17 -8.69 -5.89
C MET A 64 -17.66 -7.23 -5.78
N ALA A 65 -18.56 -6.94 -4.85
CA ALA A 65 -19.03 -5.57 -4.60
C ALA A 65 -17.88 -4.66 -4.13
N VAL A 66 -17.01 -5.14 -3.24
CA VAL A 66 -15.81 -4.40 -2.80
C VAL A 66 -14.84 -4.15 -3.95
N ARG A 67 -14.68 -5.13 -4.86
CA ARG A 67 -13.87 -4.96 -6.08
C ARG A 67 -14.41 -3.83 -6.96
N LYS A 68 -15.73 -3.81 -7.18
CA LYS A 68 -16.43 -2.74 -7.92
C LYS A 68 -16.35 -1.38 -7.21
N ALA A 69 -16.35 -1.36 -5.89
CA ALA A 69 -16.22 -0.14 -5.08
C ALA A 69 -14.81 0.50 -5.11
N GLY A 70 -13.87 -0.08 -5.88
CA GLY A 70 -12.56 0.53 -6.12
C GLY A 70 -11.38 -0.18 -5.48
N TRP A 71 -11.55 -1.39 -4.91
CA TRP A 71 -10.39 -2.16 -4.46
C TRP A 71 -9.42 -2.41 -5.62
N ASP A 72 -9.94 -2.83 -6.77
CA ASP A 72 -9.11 -3.16 -7.94
C ASP A 72 -8.34 -1.94 -8.47
N THR A 73 -8.86 -0.72 -8.28
CA THR A 73 -8.25 0.54 -8.72
C THR A 73 -7.28 1.14 -7.70
N VAL A 74 -7.59 1.09 -6.40
CA VAL A 74 -6.83 1.79 -5.35
C VAL A 74 -5.76 0.91 -4.70
N LYS A 75 -5.99 -0.39 -4.57
CA LYS A 75 -5.11 -1.32 -3.80
C LYS A 75 -4.84 -2.65 -4.50
N GLY A 76 -5.62 -3.00 -5.52
CA GLY A 76 -5.55 -4.25 -6.27
C GLY A 76 -4.63 -4.18 -7.48
N LYS A 77 -5.04 -4.85 -8.57
CA LYS A 77 -4.20 -5.08 -9.76
C LYS A 77 -4.12 -3.87 -10.72
N GLY A 78 -4.77 -2.75 -10.38
CA GLY A 78 -4.73 -1.51 -11.14
C GLY A 78 -5.49 -1.59 -12.47
N TYR A 79 -5.07 -0.76 -13.44
CA TYR A 79 -5.72 -0.59 -14.76
C TYR A 79 -6.00 -1.91 -15.53
N ARG A 80 -5.25 -2.98 -15.27
CA ARG A 80 -5.42 -4.26 -15.98
C ARG A 80 -6.71 -5.00 -15.62
N VAL A 81 -7.30 -4.68 -14.47
CA VAL A 81 -8.48 -5.39 -13.95
C VAL A 81 -9.65 -4.43 -13.73
N ALA A 82 -9.36 -3.15 -13.47
CA ALA A 82 -10.38 -2.12 -13.46
C ALA A 82 -10.78 -1.74 -14.88
N GLU A 83 -12.09 -1.66 -15.13
CA GLU A 83 -12.61 -1.06 -16.35
C GLU A 83 -12.20 0.42 -16.44
N LYS A 84 -12.06 0.96 -17.66
CA LYS A 84 -11.48 2.29 -17.90
C LYS A 84 -12.19 3.39 -17.10
N GLU A 85 -13.52 3.33 -17.06
CA GLU A 85 -14.38 4.26 -16.33
C GLU A 85 -14.10 4.23 -14.82
N GLN A 86 -14.14 3.03 -14.23
CA GLN A 86 -13.80 2.83 -12.81
C GLN A 86 -12.36 3.27 -12.50
N TYR A 87 -11.41 3.04 -13.41
CA TYR A 87 -10.05 3.50 -13.20
C TYR A 87 -9.98 5.02 -13.15
N ASP A 88 -10.61 5.72 -14.09
CA ASP A 88 -10.56 7.17 -14.20
C ASP A 88 -11.27 7.86 -13.01
N ASP A 89 -12.39 7.31 -12.54
CA ASP A 89 -13.13 7.81 -11.38
C ASP A 89 -12.26 7.86 -10.11
N PHE A 90 -11.43 6.82 -9.91
CA PHE A 90 -10.56 6.72 -8.73
C PHE A 90 -9.21 7.42 -8.92
N SER A 91 -9.01 8.16 -10.03
CA SER A 91 -7.76 8.88 -10.30
C SER A 91 -7.44 9.93 -9.24
N HIS A 92 -8.47 10.61 -8.71
CA HIS A 92 -8.32 11.63 -7.67
C HIS A 92 -7.77 11.02 -6.36
N LEU A 93 -8.29 9.86 -5.94
CA LEU A 93 -7.81 9.15 -4.75
C LEU A 93 -6.36 8.67 -4.92
N ARG A 94 -5.99 8.19 -6.12
CA ARG A 94 -4.60 7.81 -6.42
C ARG A 94 -3.67 9.02 -6.44
N LYS A 95 -4.08 10.13 -7.06
CA LYS A 95 -3.33 11.39 -7.09
C LYS A 95 -3.16 11.96 -5.67
N ALA A 96 -4.20 11.91 -4.84
CA ALA A 96 -4.13 12.34 -3.44
C ALA A 96 -3.16 11.47 -2.61
N SER A 97 -3.20 10.14 -2.80
CA SER A 97 -2.24 9.23 -2.16
C SER A 97 -0.80 9.49 -2.62
N ALA A 98 -0.59 9.71 -3.91
CA ALA A 98 0.72 10.06 -4.48
C ALA A 98 1.21 11.43 -3.99
N ALA A 99 0.33 12.43 -3.94
CA ALA A 99 0.61 13.75 -3.37
C ALA A 99 0.95 13.65 -1.89
N GLY A 100 0.25 12.83 -1.11
CA GLY A 100 0.59 12.54 0.27
C GLY A 100 1.94 11.86 0.42
N LEU A 101 2.37 11.05 -0.54
CA LEU A 101 3.70 10.42 -0.56
C LEU A 101 4.81 11.44 -0.91
N ILE A 102 4.51 12.40 -1.79
CA ILE A 102 5.38 13.53 -2.14
C ILE A 102 5.49 14.50 -0.95
N GLN A 103 4.38 14.86 -0.31
CA GLN A 103 4.31 15.76 0.84
C GLN A 103 4.91 15.15 2.10
N ARG A 104 4.63 13.87 2.40
CA ARG A 104 5.28 13.17 3.52
C ARG A 104 6.77 13.01 3.30
N GLY A 105 7.21 13.00 2.04
CA GLY A 105 8.60 12.88 1.62
C GLY A 105 9.22 11.56 2.12
N ARG A 106 9.96 10.86 1.25
CA ARG A 106 10.83 9.77 1.73
C ARG A 106 11.98 10.29 2.62
N THR A 107 12.11 11.61 2.70
CA THR A 107 13.30 12.37 3.08
C THR A 107 13.27 12.99 4.50
N PRO A 108 12.15 13.46 5.08
CA PRO A 108 12.18 14.14 6.38
C PRO A 108 12.59 13.20 7.52
N VAL A 109 12.01 12.00 7.58
CA VAL A 109 12.27 11.04 8.67
C VAL A 109 13.68 10.46 8.58
N LEU A 110 14.17 10.15 7.38
CA LEU A 110 15.51 9.61 7.21
C LEU A 110 16.58 10.65 7.53
N ARG A 111 16.41 11.89 7.04
CA ARG A 111 17.29 13.01 7.34
C ARG A 111 17.34 13.29 8.84
N GLN A 112 16.19 13.39 9.49
CA GLN A 112 16.11 13.64 10.94
C GLN A 112 16.79 12.52 11.75
N LYS A 113 16.60 11.25 11.36
CA LYS A 113 17.28 10.12 11.99
C LYS A 113 18.80 10.18 11.82
N ILE A 114 19.29 10.53 10.64
CA ILE A 114 20.74 10.66 10.41
C ILE A 114 21.31 11.83 11.19
N LEU A 115 20.61 12.97 11.21
CA LEU A 115 21.04 14.16 11.95
C LEU A 115 21.09 13.90 13.47
N ALA A 116 20.21 13.06 14.01
CA ALA A 116 20.26 12.64 15.41
C ALA A 116 21.54 11.88 15.78
N TYR A 117 22.17 11.20 14.82
CA TYR A 117 23.45 10.49 14.99
C TYR A 117 24.60 11.19 14.26
N TRP A 118 24.47 12.48 13.96
CA TRP A 118 25.46 13.21 13.17
C TRP A 118 26.83 13.30 13.85
N GLY A 119 26.86 13.33 15.19
CA GLY A 119 28.10 13.29 15.97
C GLY A 119 28.96 12.07 15.65
N GLU A 120 28.36 10.87 15.64
CA GLU A 120 29.05 9.62 15.27
C GLU A 120 29.57 9.67 13.83
N VAL A 121 28.77 10.25 12.91
CA VAL A 121 29.18 10.41 11.51
C VAL A 121 30.38 11.36 11.38
N LYS A 122 30.44 12.42 12.19
CA LYS A 122 31.59 13.35 12.23
C LYS A 122 32.84 12.69 12.78
N GLU A 123 32.74 11.99 13.90
CA GLU A 123 33.86 11.28 14.52
C GLU A 123 34.48 10.27 13.54
N LEU A 124 33.66 9.39 12.97
CA LEU A 124 34.11 8.41 11.99
C LEU A 124 34.73 9.06 10.75
N LYS A 125 34.23 10.24 10.35
CA LYS A 125 34.77 10.97 9.20
C LYS A 125 36.10 11.66 9.53
N ALA A 126 36.24 12.18 10.76
CA ALA A 126 37.48 12.76 11.28
C ALA A 126 38.58 11.70 11.43
N ASP A 127 38.21 10.46 11.78
CA ASP A 127 39.09 9.29 11.80
C ASP A 127 39.52 8.82 10.38
N GLY A 128 39.16 9.57 9.34
CA GLY A 128 39.57 9.31 7.96
C GLY A 128 38.66 8.34 7.19
N MET A 129 37.52 7.90 7.76
CA MET A 129 36.66 6.95 7.05
C MET A 129 35.95 7.56 5.83
N GLY A 130 35.77 6.73 4.80
CA GLY A 130 34.91 7.05 3.67
C GLY A 130 33.43 6.93 4.01
N PHE A 131 32.56 7.61 3.26
CA PHE A 131 31.10 7.54 3.47
C PHE A 131 30.49 6.16 3.25
N ARG A 132 31.20 5.26 2.54
CA ARG A 132 30.76 3.88 2.28
C ARG A 132 30.88 3.00 3.54
N PRO A 133 32.04 2.95 4.22
CA PRO A 133 32.13 2.37 5.57
C PRO A 133 31.14 2.96 6.58
N ILE A 134 30.93 4.27 6.57
CA ILE A 134 30.01 4.95 7.50
C ILE A 134 28.55 4.54 7.25
N ALA A 135 28.13 4.42 5.99
CA ALA A 135 26.81 3.90 5.65
C ALA A 135 26.61 2.45 6.14
N ASP A 136 27.62 1.60 5.99
CA ASP A 136 27.58 0.23 6.48
C ASP A 136 27.51 0.16 8.02
N TYR A 137 28.24 1.05 8.71
CA TYR A 137 28.16 1.21 10.16
C TYR A 137 26.75 1.59 10.62
N LEU A 138 26.16 2.63 10.01
CA LEU A 138 24.80 3.09 10.33
C LEU A 138 23.74 2.01 10.08
N ASN A 139 23.91 1.22 9.02
CA ASN A 139 23.02 0.12 8.71
C ASN A 139 23.13 -1.02 9.73
N ARG A 140 24.35 -1.39 10.15
CA ARG A 140 24.59 -2.49 11.09
C ARG A 140 24.28 -2.13 12.54
N LYS A 141 24.69 -0.95 13.01
CA LYS A 141 24.59 -0.54 14.42
C LYS A 141 23.30 0.21 14.73
N ARG A 142 22.84 1.08 13.82
CA ARG A 142 21.66 1.92 14.03
C ARG A 142 20.43 1.46 13.24
N LYS A 143 20.55 0.38 12.45
CA LYS A 143 19.49 -0.14 11.55
C LYS A 143 18.98 0.94 10.57
N LEU A 144 19.85 1.89 10.21
CA LEU A 144 19.56 2.98 9.29
C LEU A 144 20.11 2.64 7.90
N LYS A 145 19.21 2.31 6.97
CA LYS A 145 19.59 2.02 5.59
C LYS A 145 19.80 3.34 4.82
N VAL A 146 21.06 3.73 4.64
CA VAL A 146 21.46 4.98 3.98
C VAL A 146 22.51 4.67 2.91
N SER A 147 22.48 5.39 1.79
CA SER A 147 23.52 5.27 0.76
C SER A 147 24.69 6.23 1.03
N ALA A 148 25.90 5.83 0.63
CA ALA A 148 27.09 6.68 0.73
C ALA A 148 26.93 8.00 -0.03
N THR A 149 26.25 7.98 -1.18
CA THR A 149 25.93 9.17 -1.98
C THR A 149 25.02 10.14 -1.23
N TYR A 150 24.05 9.62 -0.46
CA TYR A 150 23.17 10.44 0.35
C TYR A 150 23.92 11.09 1.53
N LEU A 151 24.82 10.34 2.20
CA LEU A 151 25.67 10.89 3.26
C LEU A 151 26.60 11.98 2.75
N SER A 152 27.23 11.79 1.58
CA SER A 152 28.09 12.79 0.96
C SER A 152 27.34 14.08 0.63
N LYS A 153 26.11 13.97 0.11
CA LYS A 153 25.25 15.12 -0.15
C LYS A 153 24.88 15.84 1.15
N LEU A 154 24.43 15.10 2.16
CA LEU A 154 24.07 15.66 3.46
C LEU A 154 25.27 16.31 4.16
N TRP A 155 26.47 15.74 4.02
CA TRP A 155 27.70 16.32 4.55
C TRP A 155 28.00 17.68 3.94
N LYS A 156 27.87 17.82 2.61
CA LYS A 156 28.01 19.12 1.94
C LYS A 156 26.95 20.13 2.37
N GLU A 157 25.72 19.68 2.64
CA GLU A 157 24.63 20.55 3.08
C GLU A 157 24.78 21.04 4.52
N VAL A 158 25.42 20.25 5.40
CA VAL A 158 25.53 20.55 6.84
C VAL A 158 26.88 21.15 7.22
N GLU A 159 27.99 20.69 6.61
CA GLU A 159 29.35 21.16 6.88
C GLU A 159 29.91 22.08 5.78
N GLY A 160 29.19 22.26 4.67
CA GLY A 160 29.59 23.13 3.56
C GLY A 160 29.09 24.57 3.66
N ASN A 161 28.59 24.97 4.83
CA ASN A 161 28.36 26.37 5.21
C ASN A 161 29.47 26.83 6.15
#